data_AF-A0A536SN81-F1
#
_entry.id   AF-A0A536SN81-F1
#
_cell.length_a   1.000
_cell.length_b   1.000
_cell.length_c   1.000
_cell.angle_alpha   90.00
_cell.angle_beta   90.00
_cell.angle_gamma   90.00
#
_symmetry.space_group_name_H-M   'P 1'
#
loop_
_entity.id
_entity.type
_entity.pdbx_description
1 polymer ?
#
loop_
_entity_poly.entity_id
_entity_poly.type
_entity_poly.pdbx_seq_one_letter_code
_entity_poly.pdbx_strand_id
1 'polypeptide(L)'
;MSDHHDDEHAREHDRPLSGPALRAKALESLLVEKGLVDPKTLDELIDTYETKVGPRNGARIVARAWTDPDYKRRLLADATAAIAEFGFIGRQGEDMVALENTPKVRNVVV
;
A
#
# COMPACT_ATOMS: atom_id res chain seq x y z
N MET A 1 -15.72 20.14 47.43
CA MET A 1 -16.28 19.91 46.08
C MET A 1 -15.27 19.05 45.37
N SER A 2 -15.52 17.75 45.34
CA SER A 2 -14.63 16.75 44.73
C SER A 2 -14.88 16.78 43.23
N ASP A 3 -13.90 17.22 42.46
CA ASP A 3 -13.91 17.18 41.01
C ASP A 3 -13.77 15.72 40.55
N HIS A 4 -14.77 15.23 39.84
CA HIS A 4 -14.74 13.91 39.20
C HIS A 4 -14.07 14.03 37.84
N HIS A 5 -12.80 13.63 37.76
CA HIS A 5 -12.01 13.54 36.53
C HIS A 5 -11.90 12.09 36.03
N ASP A 6 -13.01 11.37 35.87
CA ASP A 6 -12.96 9.92 35.55
C ASP A 6 -13.80 9.45 34.34
N ASP A 7 -14.26 10.34 33.44
CA ASP A 7 -15.20 9.95 32.37
C ASP A 7 -14.74 10.21 30.92
N GLU A 8 -13.44 10.35 30.63
CA GLU A 8 -12.97 10.61 29.24
C GLU A 8 -12.60 9.35 28.43
N HIS A 9 -12.62 8.16 29.02
CA HIS A 9 -12.13 6.93 28.36
C HIS A 9 -13.22 6.02 27.74
N ALA A 10 -14.47 6.47 27.63
CA ALA A 10 -15.59 5.56 27.29
C ALA A 10 -16.26 5.73 25.91
N ARG A 11 -15.82 6.61 24.98
CA ARG A 11 -16.67 6.95 23.80
C ARG A 11 -15.97 7.18 22.45
N GLU A 12 -14.88 6.47 22.15
CA GLU A 12 -14.33 6.52 20.77
C GLU A 12 -15.10 5.58 19.82
N HIS A 13 -15.60 4.45 20.34
CA HIS A 13 -16.27 3.40 19.56
C HIS A 13 -17.73 3.68 19.15
N ASP A 14 -18.37 4.70 19.72
CA ASP A 14 -19.79 5.04 19.48
C ASP A 14 -20.00 6.37 18.72
N ARG A 15 -18.94 6.93 18.12
CA ARG A 15 -19.10 8.14 17.31
C ARG A 15 -19.84 7.79 16.01
N PRO A 16 -20.95 8.47 15.66
CA PRO A 16 -21.57 8.32 14.36
C PRO A 16 -20.53 8.53 13.26
N LEU A 17 -20.65 7.79 12.16
CA LEU A 17 -19.81 7.98 10.98
C LEU A 17 -19.76 9.49 10.66
N SER A 18 -18.57 10.03 10.47
CA SER A 18 -18.37 11.44 10.10
C SER A 18 -18.65 11.64 8.61
N GLY A 19 -18.72 12.89 8.14
CA GLY A 19 -19.08 13.22 6.75
C GLY A 19 -18.42 12.36 5.66
N PRO A 20 -17.07 12.22 5.61
CA PRO A 20 -16.41 11.35 4.63
C PRO A 20 -16.77 9.87 4.78
N ALA A 21 -16.82 9.35 6.01
CA ALA A 21 -17.12 7.95 6.27
C ALA A 21 -18.58 7.60 5.91
N LEU A 22 -19.53 8.49 6.21
CA LEU A 22 -20.92 8.37 5.77
C LEU A 22 -21.03 8.35 4.25
N ARG A 23 -20.33 9.25 3.56
CA ARG A 23 -20.36 9.30 2.09
C ARG A 23 -19.75 8.05 1.46
N ALA A 24 -18.63 7.54 2.00
CA ALA A 24 -18.05 6.28 1.55
C ALA A 24 -19.02 5.12 1.73
N LYS A 25 -19.69 5.04 2.89
CA LYS A 25 -20.66 3.98 3.15
C LYS A 25 -21.89 4.07 2.24
N ALA A 26 -22.41 5.27 2.01
CA ALA A 26 -23.54 5.49 1.10
C ALA A 26 -23.20 5.08 -0.35
N LEU A 27 -21.99 5.39 -0.82
CA LEU A 27 -21.51 4.96 -2.14
C LEU A 27 -21.35 3.44 -2.24
N GLU A 28 -20.73 2.82 -1.24
CA GLU A 28 -20.58 1.36 -1.17
C GLU A 28 -21.96 0.69 -1.26
N SER A 29 -22.92 1.09 -0.42
CA SER A 29 -24.27 0.53 -0.42
C SER A 29 -24.97 0.67 -1.78
N LEU A 30 -24.92 1.84 -2.40
CA LEU A 30 -25.56 2.09 -3.70
C LEU A 30 -24.93 1.25 -4.83
N LEU A 31 -23.60 1.11 -4.84
CA LEU A 31 -22.90 0.37 -5.89
C LEU A 31 -23.10 -1.15 -5.75
N VAL A 32 -23.18 -1.65 -4.51
CA VAL A 32 -23.51 -3.05 -4.22
C VAL A 32 -24.95 -3.36 -4.60
N GLU A 33 -25.90 -2.50 -4.24
CA GLU A 33 -27.32 -2.66 -4.61
C GLU A 33 -27.52 -2.72 -6.13
N LYS A 34 -26.72 -1.94 -6.88
CA LYS A 34 -26.72 -1.94 -8.35
C LYS A 34 -25.94 -3.12 -8.97
N GLY A 35 -25.30 -3.96 -8.17
CA GLY A 35 -24.48 -5.08 -8.65
C GLY A 35 -23.21 -4.66 -9.39
N LEU A 36 -22.73 -3.42 -9.17
CA LEU A 36 -21.51 -2.90 -9.81
C LEU A 36 -20.24 -3.25 -9.02
N VAL A 37 -20.39 -3.60 -7.75
CA VAL A 37 -19.31 -3.99 -6.84
C VAL A 37 -19.74 -5.22 -6.05
N ASP A 38 -18.85 -6.21 -5.96
CA ASP A 38 -18.97 -7.31 -5.01
C ASP A 38 -18.24 -6.93 -3.71
N PRO A 39 -18.92 -6.90 -2.54
CA PRO A 39 -18.28 -6.64 -1.25
C PRO A 39 -17.07 -7.53 -0.97
N LYS A 40 -17.11 -8.80 -1.39
CA LYS A 40 -16.00 -9.73 -1.15
C LYS A 40 -14.75 -9.34 -1.91
N THR A 41 -14.90 -8.87 -3.15
CA THR A 41 -13.79 -8.36 -3.95
C THR A 41 -13.18 -7.09 -3.33
N LEU A 42 -14.00 -6.26 -2.68
CA LEU A 42 -13.49 -5.10 -1.95
C LEU A 42 -12.64 -5.52 -0.74
N ASP A 43 -13.11 -6.49 0.04
CA ASP A 43 -12.36 -7.05 1.18
C ASP A 43 -11.03 -7.68 0.73
N GLU A 44 -11.03 -8.43 -0.37
CA GLU A 44 -9.80 -9.00 -0.95
C GLU A 44 -8.80 -7.93 -1.38
N LEU A 45 -9.28 -6.80 -1.92
CA LEU A 45 -8.44 -5.69 -2.32
C LEU A 45 -7.82 -5.01 -1.09
N ILE A 46 -8.61 -4.82 -0.03
CA ILE A 46 -8.16 -4.26 1.25
C ILE A 46 -7.06 -5.14 1.83
N ASP A 47 -7.32 -6.44 2.00
CA ASP A 47 -6.34 -7.39 2.54
C ASP A 47 -5.05 -7.42 1.70
N THR A 48 -5.18 -7.38 0.37
CA THR A 48 -4.00 -7.38 -0.52
C THR A 48 -3.05 -6.23 -0.21
N TYR A 49 -3.54 -5.01 -0.02
CA TYR A 49 -2.69 -3.85 0.25
C TYR A 49 -2.37 -3.64 1.73
N GLU A 50 -3.20 -4.18 2.63
CA GLU A 50 -2.95 -4.10 4.06
C GLU A 50 -1.90 -5.13 4.51
N THR A 51 -1.90 -6.33 3.93
CA THR A 51 -1.11 -7.46 4.47
C THR A 51 -0.11 -8.06 3.49
N LYS A 52 -0.38 -8.04 2.17
CA LYS A 52 0.43 -8.77 1.17
C LYS A 52 1.41 -7.86 0.41
N VAL A 53 0.99 -6.65 0.04
CA VAL A 53 1.79 -5.70 -0.73
C VAL A 53 2.35 -4.64 0.22
N GLY A 54 3.68 -4.52 0.29
CA GLY A 54 4.32 -3.53 1.15
C GLY A 54 5.82 -3.38 0.92
N PRO A 55 6.49 -2.50 1.69
CA PRO A 55 7.88 -2.10 1.45
C PRO A 55 8.89 -3.26 1.59
N ARG A 56 8.49 -4.37 2.22
CA ARG A 56 9.30 -5.60 2.31
C ARG A 56 9.62 -6.17 0.93
N ASN A 57 8.77 -5.97 -0.07
CA ASN A 57 9.03 -6.39 -1.44
C ASN A 57 10.23 -5.64 -2.02
N GLY A 58 10.21 -4.31 -1.95
CA GLY A 58 11.34 -3.46 -2.37
C GLY A 58 12.64 -3.77 -1.62
N ALA A 59 12.56 -4.02 -0.30
CA ALA A 59 13.73 -4.40 0.49
C ALA A 59 14.39 -5.71 0.00
N ARG A 60 13.60 -6.71 -0.40
CA ARG A 60 14.12 -7.96 -1.00
C ARG A 60 14.85 -7.70 -2.32
N ILE A 61 14.29 -6.83 -3.17
CA ILE A 61 14.90 -6.43 -4.45
C ILE A 61 16.25 -5.74 -4.23
N VAL A 62 16.30 -4.79 -3.29
CA VAL A 62 17.55 -4.09 -2.94
C VAL A 62 18.61 -5.06 -2.42
N ALA A 63 18.23 -5.95 -1.49
CA ALA A 63 19.15 -6.94 -0.95
C ALA A 63 19.69 -7.90 -2.03
N ARG A 64 18.85 -8.30 -2.99
CA ARG A 64 19.30 -9.09 -4.14
C ARG A 64 20.31 -8.33 -4.98
N ALA A 65 20.03 -7.06 -5.31
CA ALA A 65 20.95 -6.23 -6.10
C ALA A 65 22.29 -5.96 -5.41
N TRP A 66 22.36 -6.01 -4.08
CA TRP A 66 23.63 -5.88 -3.34
C TRP A 66 24.50 -7.14 -3.41
N THR A 67 23.88 -8.31 -3.48
CA THR A 67 24.57 -9.62 -3.41
C THR A 67 24.78 -10.26 -4.78
N ASP A 68 24.04 -9.82 -5.79
CA ASP A 68 24.11 -10.31 -7.17
C ASP A 68 24.32 -9.12 -8.14
N PRO A 69 25.57 -8.88 -8.57
CA PRO A 69 25.89 -7.83 -9.53
C PRO A 69 25.23 -8.01 -10.90
N ASP A 70 24.92 -9.24 -11.32
CA ASP A 70 24.28 -9.52 -12.60
C ASP A 70 22.80 -9.16 -12.54
N TYR A 71 22.14 -9.50 -11.43
CA TYR A 71 20.79 -9.04 -11.15
C TYR A 71 20.72 -7.51 -11.06
N LYS A 72 21.69 -6.86 -10.39
CA LYS A 72 21.74 -5.39 -10.34
C LYS A 72 21.79 -4.77 -11.74
N ARG A 73 22.59 -5.33 -12.66
CA ARG A 73 22.63 -4.84 -14.05
C ARG A 73 21.29 -4.99 -14.76
N ARG A 74 20.59 -6.12 -14.57
CA ARG A 74 19.24 -6.31 -15.14
C ARG A 74 18.24 -5.31 -14.54
N LEU A 75 18.24 -5.16 -13.22
CA LEU A 75 17.36 -4.23 -12.49
C LEU A 75 17.50 -2.78 -12.98
N LEU A 76 18.72 -2.33 -13.27
CA LEU A 76 18.96 -0.97 -13.76
C LEU A 76 18.67 -0.81 -15.26
N ALA A 77 18.66 -1.90 -16.03
CA ALA A 77 18.33 -1.87 -17.46
C ALA A 77 16.80 -1.95 -17.70
N ASP A 78 16.12 -2.80 -16.95
CA ASP A 78 14.67 -2.99 -16.99
C ASP A 78 14.20 -3.41 -15.59
N ALA A 79 13.70 -2.45 -14.82
CA ALA A 79 13.30 -2.72 -13.45
C ALA A 79 12.01 -3.54 -13.40
N THR A 80 11.07 -3.31 -14.33
CA THR A 80 9.81 -4.08 -14.40
C THR A 80 10.11 -5.57 -14.58
N ALA A 81 10.93 -5.93 -15.57
CA ALA A 81 11.27 -7.33 -15.82
C ALA A 81 12.03 -7.96 -14.65
N ALA A 82 12.96 -7.22 -14.03
CA ALA A 82 13.76 -7.74 -12.93
C ALA A 82 12.94 -8.01 -11.67
N ILE A 83 12.04 -7.11 -11.26
CA ILE A 83 11.20 -7.34 -10.07
C ILE A 83 10.14 -8.43 -10.32
N ALA A 84 9.76 -8.66 -11.58
CA ALA A 84 8.86 -9.74 -11.97
C ALA A 84 9.47 -11.14 -11.73
N GLU A 85 10.81 -11.28 -11.67
CA GLU A 85 11.48 -12.53 -11.25
C GLU A 85 11.02 -12.98 -9.84
N PHE A 86 10.52 -12.04 -9.02
CA PHE A 86 10.00 -12.28 -7.66
C PHE A 86 8.47 -12.31 -7.59
N GLY A 87 7.79 -12.20 -8.74
CA GLY A 87 6.33 -12.10 -8.80
C GLY A 87 5.78 -10.73 -8.37
N PHE A 88 6.63 -9.71 -8.23
CA PHE A 88 6.18 -8.35 -7.90
C PHE A 88 5.79 -7.62 -9.19
N ILE A 89 4.51 -7.65 -9.52
CA ILE A 89 3.94 -7.04 -10.72
C ILE A 89 2.58 -6.42 -10.40
N GLY A 90 2.08 -5.58 -11.29
CA GLY A 90 0.69 -5.16 -11.30
C GLY A 90 0.49 -3.66 -11.12
N ARG A 91 -0.67 -3.32 -10.53
CA ARG A 91 -1.19 -1.95 -10.48
C ARG A 91 -0.21 -0.95 -9.88
N GLN A 92 -0.05 0.19 -10.55
CA GLN A 92 0.83 1.31 -10.17
C GLN A 92 2.33 0.97 -10.22
N GLY A 93 2.70 -0.16 -10.81
CA GLY A 93 4.08 -0.62 -10.99
C GLY A 93 4.28 -1.30 -12.33
N GLU A 94 3.47 -0.94 -13.33
CA GLU A 94 3.53 -1.50 -14.68
C GLU A 94 4.85 -1.13 -15.37
N ASP A 95 5.29 0.11 -15.20
CA ASP A 95 6.51 0.67 -15.80
C ASP A 95 7.43 1.21 -14.71
N MET A 96 8.33 0.34 -14.22
CA MET A 96 9.22 0.62 -13.11
C MET A 96 10.58 1.13 -13.59
N VAL A 97 11.15 2.06 -12.82
CA VAL A 97 12.51 2.55 -12.98
C VAL A 97 13.23 2.45 -11.64
N ALA A 98 14.39 1.76 -11.62
CA ALA A 98 15.25 1.69 -10.46
C ALA A 98 16.31 2.81 -10.50
N LEU A 99 16.33 3.67 -9.49
CA LEU A 99 17.29 4.78 -9.39
C LEU A 99 18.43 4.42 -8.42
N GLU A 100 19.64 4.24 -8.95
CA GLU A 100 20.81 3.96 -8.13
C GLU A 100 21.35 5.22 -7.44
N ASN A 101 21.45 5.18 -6.11
CA ASN A 101 22.24 6.15 -5.36
C ASN A 101 23.74 5.83 -5.48
N THR A 102 24.56 6.87 -5.64
CA THR A 102 26.02 6.77 -5.68
C THR A 102 26.65 7.74 -4.69
N PRO A 103 27.97 7.71 -4.45
CA PRO A 103 28.61 8.72 -3.60
C PRO A 103 28.42 10.17 -4.06
N LYS A 104 28.08 10.39 -5.34
CA LYS A 104 27.89 11.72 -5.95
C LYS A 104 26.43 12.10 -6.20
N VAL A 105 25.52 11.12 -6.15
CA VAL A 105 24.11 11.31 -6.54
C VAL A 105 23.20 10.68 -5.51
N ARG A 106 22.26 11.48 -5.00
CA ARG A 106 21.16 11.04 -4.14
C ARG A 106 19.84 11.28 -4.88
N ASN A 107 19.09 10.22 -5.11
CA ASN A 107 17.76 10.24 -5.69
C ASN A 107 16.69 10.29 -4.59
N VAL A 108 15.60 11.02 -4.85
CA VAL A 108 14.38 11.08 -4.06
C VAL A 108 13.21 11.13 -5.06
N VAL A 109 12.13 10.41 -4.77
CA VAL A 109 10.90 10.38 -5.58
C VAL A 109 9.79 11.09 -4.78
N VAL A 110 8.92 11.84 -5.45
CA VAL A 110 7.80 12.61 -4.87
C VAL A 110 6.51 12.35 -5.64
#